data_AF-A0A2W6E1D4-F1
#
_entry.id   AF-A0A2W6E1D4-F1
#
_cell.length_a   1.000
_cell.length_b   1.000
_cell.length_c   1.000
_cell.angle_alpha   90.00
_cell.angle_beta   90.00
_cell.angle_gamma   90.00
#
_symmetry.space_group_name_H-M   'P 1'
#
loop_
_entity.id
_entity.type
_entity.pdbx_description
1 polymer ?
#
loop_
_entity_poly.entity_id
_entity_poly.type
_entity_poly.pdbx_seq_one_letter_code
_entity_poly.pdbx_strand_id
1 'polypeptide(L)'
;MAFTTPDGTVAHYELAERSIELPVPARPASAAQPAETASTLGLRLIVRRGPSGHQTPILTNRTDLTAPEIAYRMAARWRQENYFKYAREHFALDALDSYADQPDDPDRLVPNPGKAQARNQVRDARAQLSAAHAEVADAIEAATTAARQPGSGGTATVDPAAGQSLTAAQNDLDAAELASRGTASHLPISAVRPGSRLLETERKLLTHAIRLSAYNSENALARLLRPHYPRGDDEARALLREAFTLPGDLQITGDTLNVRLDPASAPRRSKALAALCAELTDTQTRYPDTELTLAYSVKGHPRVA
;
A
#
# COMPACT_ATOMS: atom_id res chain seq x y z
N MET A 1 -26.88 4.16 -0.36
CA MET A 1 -26.84 2.71 -0.64
C MET A 1 -26.22 1.99 0.56
N ALA A 2 -26.55 0.72 0.81
CA ALA A 2 -26.04 -0.03 1.98
C ALA A 2 -25.47 -1.39 1.59
N PHE A 3 -24.54 -1.91 2.39
CA PHE A 3 -23.98 -3.26 2.25
C PHE A 3 -23.84 -3.91 3.63
N THR A 4 -24.32 -5.14 3.76
CA THR A 4 -24.11 -5.96 4.96
C THR A 4 -22.80 -6.71 4.85
N THR A 5 -21.90 -6.45 5.78
CA THR A 5 -20.55 -7.01 5.81
C THR A 5 -20.57 -8.48 6.25
N PRO A 6 -19.49 -9.25 6.02
CA PRO A 6 -19.43 -10.66 6.43
C PRO A 6 -19.59 -10.90 7.94
N ASP A 7 -19.37 -9.88 8.76
CA ASP A 7 -19.60 -9.88 10.22
C ASP A 7 -20.98 -9.31 10.61
N GLY A 8 -21.90 -9.15 9.66
CA GLY A 8 -23.29 -8.75 9.90
C GLY A 8 -23.50 -7.26 10.11
N THR A 9 -22.45 -6.44 10.08
CA THR A 9 -22.55 -4.98 10.23
C THR A 9 -23.08 -4.35 8.94
N VAL A 10 -23.99 -3.37 9.04
CA VAL A 10 -24.48 -2.67 7.86
C VAL A 10 -23.68 -1.38 7.65
N ALA A 11 -23.01 -1.26 6.51
CA ALA A 11 -22.28 -0.07 6.10
C ALA A 11 -23.11 0.75 5.11
N HIS A 12 -23.23 2.05 5.37
CA HIS A 12 -23.97 2.99 4.52
C HIS A 12 -23.02 3.89 3.72
N TYR A 13 -23.32 4.08 2.44
CA TYR A 13 -22.50 4.86 1.51
C TYR A 13 -23.36 5.80 0.65
N GLU A 14 -22.85 7.02 0.44
CA GLU A 14 -23.26 7.92 -0.64
C GLU A 14 -22.45 7.58 -1.90
N LEU A 15 -23.11 7.04 -2.91
CA LEU A 15 -22.49 6.53 -4.13
C LEU A 15 -23.18 7.06 -5.37
N ALA A 16 -22.40 7.32 -6.41
CA ALA A 16 -22.86 7.46 -7.78
C ALA A 16 -22.13 6.44 -8.66
N GLU A 17 -22.81 5.88 -9.65
CA GLU A 17 -22.24 4.87 -10.53
C GLU A 17 -22.55 5.20 -12.00
N ARG A 18 -21.56 5.00 -12.88
CA ARG A 18 -21.75 5.03 -14.34
C ARG A 18 -20.77 4.09 -15.04
N SER A 19 -21.13 3.63 -16.23
CA SER A 19 -20.18 2.99 -17.14
C SER A 19 -19.26 4.03 -17.79
N ILE A 20 -18.01 3.66 -18.01
CA ILE A 20 -17.03 4.45 -18.75
C ILE A 20 -16.26 3.56 -19.73
N GLU A 21 -15.79 4.16 -20.81
CA GLU A 21 -14.92 3.52 -21.79
C GLU A 21 -13.56 4.21 -21.74
N LEU A 22 -12.49 3.45 -21.47
CA LEU A 22 -11.13 3.97 -21.43
C LEU A 22 -10.32 3.48 -22.63
N PRO A 23 -9.72 4.38 -23.44
CA PRO A 23 -8.82 3.96 -24.50
C PRO A 23 -7.54 3.38 -23.89
N VAL A 24 -7.17 2.17 -24.33
CA VAL A 24 -5.90 1.53 -24.00
C VAL A 24 -4.94 1.78 -25.16
N PRO A 25 -3.87 2.57 -24.97
CA PRO A 25 -2.98 2.91 -26.06
C PRO A 25 -2.07 1.73 -26.44
N ALA A 26 -2.00 1.42 -27.73
CA ALA A 26 -0.98 0.58 -28.35
C ALA A 26 0.41 1.18 -28.14
N ARG A 27 0.45 2.52 -28.23
CA ARG A 27 1.63 3.35 -28.00
C ARG A 27 1.23 4.57 -27.16
N PRO A 28 1.88 4.82 -26.00
CA PRO A 28 1.60 6.00 -25.20
C PRO A 28 1.94 7.28 -25.99
N ALA A 29 1.19 8.35 -25.74
CA ALA A 29 1.42 9.65 -26.37
C ALA A 29 2.85 10.15 -26.09
N SER A 30 3.46 10.79 -27.09
CA SER A 30 4.70 11.54 -26.93
C SER A 30 4.47 13.00 -27.31
N ALA A 31 5.41 13.88 -27.00
CA ALA A 31 5.35 15.29 -27.42
C ALA A 31 5.24 15.46 -28.96
N ALA A 32 5.61 14.44 -29.74
CA ALA A 32 5.61 14.49 -31.20
C ALA A 32 4.43 13.74 -31.85
N GLN A 33 3.77 12.82 -31.13
CA GLN A 33 2.74 11.94 -31.72
C GLN A 33 1.63 11.63 -30.69
N PRO A 34 0.35 11.72 -31.07
CA PRO A 34 -0.76 11.32 -30.21
C PRO A 34 -0.70 9.82 -29.90
N ALA A 35 -1.33 9.41 -28.80
CA ALA A 35 -1.46 8.01 -28.46
C ALA A 35 -2.25 7.27 -29.56
N GLU A 36 -1.73 6.12 -30.00
CA GLU A 36 -2.44 5.24 -30.92
C GLU A 36 -3.27 4.27 -30.09
N THR A 37 -4.59 4.28 -30.22
CA THR A 37 -5.49 3.42 -29.44
C THR A 37 -5.48 2.00 -30.00
N ALA A 38 -5.04 1.00 -29.21
CA ALA A 38 -5.11 -0.41 -29.58
C ALA A 38 -6.52 -0.98 -29.36
N SER A 39 -7.13 -0.61 -28.24
CA SER A 39 -8.44 -1.13 -27.83
C SER A 39 -9.12 -0.18 -26.85
N THR A 40 -10.39 -0.45 -26.55
CA THR A 40 -11.16 0.27 -25.52
C THR A 40 -11.50 -0.70 -24.40
N LEU A 41 -11.36 -0.26 -23.16
CA LEU A 41 -11.69 -1.01 -21.97
C LEU A 41 -12.93 -0.41 -21.30
N GLY A 42 -14.05 -1.14 -21.35
CA GLY A 42 -15.28 -0.82 -20.65
C GLY A 42 -15.15 -1.11 -19.15
N LEU A 43 -15.40 -0.11 -18.31
CA LEU A 43 -15.32 -0.16 -16.86
C LEU A 43 -16.55 0.47 -16.21
N ARG A 44 -16.72 0.21 -14.92
CA ARG A 44 -17.63 0.93 -14.03
C ARG A 44 -16.83 1.96 -13.25
N LEU A 45 -17.30 3.20 -13.24
CA LEU A 45 -16.85 4.26 -12.34
C LEU A 45 -17.86 4.40 -11.21
N ILE A 46 -17.44 4.04 -10.00
CA ILE A 46 -18.20 4.26 -8.77
C ILE A 46 -17.53 5.41 -8.02
N VAL A 47 -18.28 6.47 -7.74
CA VAL A 47 -17.79 7.62 -6.96
C VAL A 47 -18.39 7.54 -5.58
N ARG A 48 -17.54 7.42 -4.55
CA ARG A 48 -17.95 7.49 -3.15
C ARG A 48 -17.75 8.89 -2.62
N ARG A 49 -18.79 9.45 -1.99
CA ARG A 49 -18.67 10.71 -1.24
C ARG A 49 -18.42 10.42 0.24
N GLY A 50 -17.37 11.02 0.78
CA GLY A 50 -17.03 10.95 2.21
C GLY A 50 -17.75 12.03 3.03
N PRO A 51 -17.73 11.94 4.37
CA PRO A 51 -18.38 12.92 5.25
C PRO A 51 -17.88 14.37 5.07
N SER A 52 -16.62 14.55 4.69
CA SER A 52 -16.03 15.87 4.38
C SER A 52 -16.44 16.42 3.01
N GLY A 53 -17.25 15.68 2.24
CA GLY A 53 -17.59 16.00 0.86
C GLY A 53 -16.55 15.55 -0.16
N HIS A 54 -15.38 15.06 0.28
CA HIS A 54 -14.36 14.49 -0.61
C HIS A 54 -14.95 13.32 -1.43
N GLN A 55 -14.62 13.28 -2.73
CA GLN A 55 -15.08 12.25 -3.64
C GLN A 55 -13.92 11.34 -4.03
N THR A 56 -14.09 10.05 -3.78
CA THR A 56 -13.11 9.03 -4.14
C THR A 56 -13.65 8.21 -5.33
N PRO A 57 -13.07 8.36 -6.54
CA PRO A 57 -13.43 7.54 -7.69
C PRO A 57 -12.84 6.13 -7.55
N ILE A 58 -13.64 5.13 -7.89
CA ILE A 58 -13.26 3.71 -7.92
C ILE A 58 -13.56 3.21 -9.34
N LEU A 59 -12.53 2.71 -10.01
CA LEU A 59 -12.65 2.06 -11.31
C LEU A 59 -12.63 0.55 -11.14
N THR A 60 -13.55 -0.15 -11.79
CA THR A 60 -13.62 -1.61 -11.71
C THR A 60 -14.22 -2.22 -12.96
N ASN A 61 -13.73 -3.39 -13.35
CA ASN A 61 -14.33 -4.24 -14.38
C ASN A 61 -15.22 -5.34 -13.79
N ARG A 62 -15.36 -5.42 -12.45
CA ARG A 62 -16.24 -6.40 -11.79
C ARG A 62 -17.68 -5.99 -12.01
N THR A 63 -18.43 -6.83 -12.72
CA THR A 63 -19.87 -6.63 -12.98
C THR A 63 -20.76 -7.46 -12.05
N ASP A 64 -20.17 -8.44 -11.36
CA ASP A 64 -20.83 -9.35 -10.44
C ASP A 64 -21.09 -8.76 -9.04
N LEU A 65 -20.41 -7.68 -8.68
CA LEU A 65 -20.50 -7.05 -7.36
C LEU A 65 -21.31 -5.76 -7.39
N THR A 66 -22.07 -5.49 -6.34
CA THR A 66 -22.81 -4.23 -6.19
C THR A 66 -21.88 -3.06 -5.88
N ALA A 67 -22.26 -1.82 -6.23
CA ALA A 67 -21.49 -0.63 -5.87
C ALA A 67 -21.18 -0.49 -4.37
N PRO A 68 -22.13 -0.68 -3.43
CA PRO A 68 -21.82 -0.59 -2.00
C PRO A 68 -20.90 -1.72 -1.50
N GLU A 69 -20.94 -2.90 -2.10
CA GLU A 69 -19.97 -3.97 -1.81
C GLU A 69 -18.56 -3.60 -2.28
N ILE A 70 -18.42 -3.08 -3.51
CA ILE A 70 -17.14 -2.61 -4.04
C ILE A 70 -16.58 -1.48 -3.16
N ALA A 71 -17.42 -0.51 -2.78
CA ALA A 71 -17.03 0.58 -1.89
C ALA A 71 -16.53 0.06 -0.53
N TYR A 72 -17.20 -0.95 0.04
CA TYR A 72 -16.77 -1.62 1.26
C TYR A 72 -15.41 -2.31 1.10
N ARG A 73 -15.25 -3.14 0.06
CA ARG A 73 -14.01 -3.89 -0.20
C ARG A 73 -12.82 -2.95 -0.46
N MET A 74 -13.04 -1.85 -1.18
CA MET A 74 -12.02 -0.83 -1.43
C MET A 74 -11.63 -0.08 -0.17
N ALA A 75 -12.58 0.29 0.69
CA ALA A 75 -12.28 0.88 1.99
C ALA A 75 -11.54 -0.10 2.91
N ALA A 76 -11.87 -1.38 2.84
CA ALA A 76 -11.21 -2.44 3.61
C ALA A 76 -9.74 -2.64 3.23
N ARG A 77 -9.25 -2.08 2.09
CA ARG A 77 -7.82 -2.06 1.75
C ARG A 77 -6.97 -1.44 2.87
N TRP A 78 -7.49 -0.42 3.55
CA TRP A 78 -6.80 0.23 4.67
C TRP A 78 -6.49 -0.73 5.84
N ARG A 79 -7.20 -1.86 5.93
CA ARG A 79 -6.88 -2.92 6.90
C ARG A 79 -5.48 -3.49 6.70
N GLN A 80 -4.92 -3.45 5.48
CA GLN A 80 -3.55 -3.88 5.20
C GLN A 80 -2.54 -2.97 5.90
N GLU A 81 -2.74 -1.66 5.85
CA GLU A 81 -1.86 -0.71 6.54
C GLU A 81 -1.96 -0.86 8.06
N ASN A 82 -3.18 -1.06 8.57
CA ASN A 82 -3.39 -1.36 9.99
C ASN A 82 -2.66 -2.66 10.40
N TYR A 83 -2.70 -3.70 9.57
CA TYR A 83 -1.91 -4.91 9.79
C TYR A 83 -0.42 -4.60 9.83
N PHE A 84 0.12 -3.92 8.81
CA PHE A 84 1.56 -3.63 8.77
C PHE A 84 2.03 -2.80 9.94
N LYS A 85 1.26 -1.81 10.38
CA LYS A 85 1.59 -1.02 11.57
C LYS A 85 1.61 -1.91 12.81
N TYR A 86 0.52 -2.62 13.07
CA TYR A 86 0.38 -3.43 14.27
C TYR A 86 1.36 -4.61 14.32
N ALA A 87 1.60 -5.27 13.18
CA ALA A 87 2.48 -6.42 13.09
C ALA A 87 3.96 -6.07 13.22
N ARG A 88 4.36 -4.85 12.83
CA ARG A 88 5.71 -4.34 13.13
C ARG A 88 5.90 -4.16 14.63
N GLU A 89 4.92 -3.58 15.32
CA GLU A 89 4.98 -3.31 16.76
C GLU A 89 4.88 -4.59 17.61
N HIS A 90 4.04 -5.56 17.22
CA HIS A 90 3.65 -6.66 18.10
C HIS A 90 3.94 -8.07 17.56
N PHE A 91 4.24 -8.22 16.27
CA PHE A 91 4.52 -9.52 15.66
C PHE A 91 5.93 -9.61 15.05
N ALA A 92 6.80 -8.64 15.32
CA ALA A 92 8.18 -8.61 14.83
C ALA A 92 8.28 -8.76 13.30
N LEU A 93 7.33 -8.17 12.56
CA LEU A 93 7.25 -8.32 11.10
C LEU A 93 8.57 -7.95 10.38
N ASP A 94 9.24 -6.90 10.86
CA ASP A 94 10.49 -6.36 10.31
C ASP A 94 11.75 -7.01 10.90
N ALA A 95 11.62 -7.96 11.83
CA ALA A 95 12.78 -8.61 12.42
C ALA A 95 13.56 -9.41 11.36
N LEU A 96 14.88 -9.44 11.51
CA LEU A 96 15.74 -10.29 10.70
C LEU A 96 15.71 -11.71 11.27
N ASP A 97 15.08 -12.62 10.54
CA ASP A 97 14.85 -14.00 10.98
C ASP A 97 16.05 -14.94 10.72
N SER A 98 16.95 -14.52 9.83
CA SER A 98 18.12 -15.27 9.41
C SER A 98 19.23 -14.31 8.96
N TYR A 99 20.47 -14.66 9.30
CA TYR A 99 21.66 -14.06 8.68
C TYR A 99 22.19 -14.91 7.51
N ALA A 100 21.52 -16.03 7.20
CA ALA A 100 21.93 -16.87 6.09
C ALA A 100 21.74 -16.12 4.76
N ASP A 101 22.73 -16.25 3.90
CA ASP A 101 22.74 -15.64 2.58
C ASP A 101 23.44 -16.55 1.57
N GLN A 102 23.31 -16.19 0.30
CA GLN A 102 23.97 -16.85 -0.80
C GLN A 102 24.48 -15.80 -1.80
N PRO A 103 25.57 -16.08 -2.55
CA PRO A 103 25.98 -15.20 -3.63
C PRO A 103 24.83 -15.01 -4.64
N ASP A 104 24.66 -13.79 -5.11
CA ASP A 104 23.75 -13.48 -6.22
C ASP A 104 24.36 -14.00 -7.55
N ASP A 105 23.52 -14.20 -8.55
CA ASP A 105 23.99 -14.53 -9.90
C ASP A 105 24.70 -13.29 -10.49
N PRO A 106 26.02 -13.35 -10.77
CA PRO A 106 26.80 -12.20 -11.20
C PRO A 106 26.36 -11.63 -12.55
N ASP A 107 25.70 -12.45 -13.39
CA ASP A 107 25.24 -12.08 -14.72
C ASP A 107 23.78 -11.59 -14.74
N ARG A 108 23.09 -11.65 -13.59
CA ARG A 108 21.72 -11.15 -13.45
C ARG A 108 21.65 -9.68 -13.82
N LEU A 109 20.88 -9.38 -14.86
CA LEU A 109 20.71 -8.02 -15.36
C LEU A 109 19.89 -7.18 -14.38
N VAL A 110 20.45 -6.05 -13.97
CA VAL A 110 19.78 -5.04 -13.12
C VAL A 110 19.71 -3.69 -13.83
N PRO A 111 18.72 -2.85 -13.50
CA PRO A 111 18.65 -1.50 -14.05
C PRO A 111 19.95 -0.74 -13.84
N ASN A 112 20.49 -0.15 -14.91
CA ASN A 112 21.71 0.65 -14.84
C ASN A 112 21.42 2.02 -14.20
N PRO A 113 22.01 2.37 -13.04
CA PRO A 113 21.84 3.69 -12.43
C PRO A 113 22.27 4.83 -13.37
N GLY A 114 23.28 4.61 -14.20
CA GLY A 114 23.72 5.56 -15.23
C GLY A 114 22.64 5.84 -16.27
N LYS A 115 21.78 4.87 -16.61
CA LYS A 115 20.63 5.12 -17.50
C LYS A 115 19.60 6.03 -16.85
N ALA A 116 19.35 5.87 -15.55
CA ALA A 116 18.44 6.74 -14.82
C ALA A 116 18.98 8.18 -14.77
N GLN A 117 20.28 8.34 -14.54
CA GLN A 117 20.95 9.64 -14.60
C GLN A 117 20.86 10.27 -16.00
N ALA A 118 21.12 9.51 -17.06
CA ALA A 118 21.01 10.01 -18.43
C ALA A 118 19.56 10.41 -18.80
N ARG A 119 18.56 9.68 -18.29
CA ARG A 119 17.14 10.08 -18.44
C ARG A 119 16.81 11.36 -17.69
N ASN A 120 17.39 11.56 -16.51
CA ASN A 120 17.24 12.82 -15.77
C ASN A 120 17.85 13.98 -16.55
N GLN A 121 19.05 13.82 -17.11
CA GLN A 121 19.68 14.84 -17.97
C GLN A 121 18.81 15.21 -19.17
N VAL A 122 18.20 14.23 -19.85
CA VAL A 122 17.26 14.52 -20.95
C VAL A 122 16.04 15.31 -20.47
N ARG A 123 15.46 14.95 -19.32
CA ARG A 123 14.32 15.70 -18.76
C ARG A 123 14.73 17.14 -18.43
N ASP A 124 15.89 17.32 -17.83
CA ASP A 124 16.38 18.62 -17.41
C ASP A 124 16.71 19.49 -18.65
N ALA A 125 17.32 18.92 -19.69
CA ALA A 125 17.55 19.59 -20.97
C ALA A 125 16.24 19.97 -21.70
N ARG A 126 15.19 19.13 -21.62
CA ARG A 126 13.86 19.49 -22.14
C ARG A 126 13.24 20.67 -21.40
N ALA A 127 13.42 20.73 -20.08
CA ALA A 127 12.97 21.86 -19.28
C ALA A 127 13.73 23.15 -19.66
N GLN A 128 15.05 23.06 -19.87
CA GLN A 128 15.87 24.17 -20.35
C GLN A 128 15.44 24.64 -21.74
N LEU A 129 15.18 23.72 -22.69
CA LEU A 129 14.67 24.08 -24.01
C LEU A 129 13.32 24.79 -23.93
N SER A 130 12.42 24.32 -23.06
CA SER A 130 11.14 24.98 -22.81
C SER A 130 11.31 26.38 -22.22
N ALA A 131 12.28 26.58 -21.33
CA ALA A 131 12.58 27.89 -20.76
C ALA A 131 13.17 28.83 -21.83
N ALA A 132 14.10 28.35 -22.66
CA ALA A 132 14.67 29.13 -23.75
C ALA A 132 13.63 29.55 -24.80
N HIS A 133 12.63 28.70 -25.09
CA HIS A 133 11.48 29.11 -25.91
C HIS A 133 10.68 30.26 -25.28
N ALA A 134 10.50 30.26 -23.96
CA ALA A 134 9.83 31.35 -23.27
C ALA A 134 10.67 32.63 -23.32
N GLU A 135 11.99 32.55 -23.12
CA GLU A 135 12.90 33.70 -23.25
C GLU A 135 12.84 34.34 -24.66
N VAL A 136 12.74 33.53 -25.71
CA VAL A 136 12.55 34.02 -27.08
C VAL A 136 11.21 34.73 -27.24
N ALA A 137 10.13 34.18 -26.67
CA ALA A 137 8.81 34.83 -26.70
C ALA A 137 8.84 36.18 -25.96
N ASP A 138 9.45 36.24 -24.78
CA ASP A 138 9.62 37.45 -23.99
C ASP A 138 10.46 38.50 -24.74
N ALA A 139 11.55 38.08 -25.40
CA ALA A 139 12.38 38.97 -26.22
C ALA A 139 11.61 39.56 -27.42
N ILE A 140 10.75 38.76 -28.06
CA ILE A 140 9.86 39.23 -29.14
C ILE A 140 8.83 40.22 -28.61
N GLU A 141 8.23 39.97 -27.44
CA GLU A 141 7.26 40.88 -26.82
C GLU A 141 7.91 42.21 -26.41
N ALA A 142 9.11 42.16 -25.83
CA ALA A 142 9.89 43.33 -25.48
C ALA A 142 10.23 44.17 -26.72
N ALA A 143 10.70 43.54 -27.81
CA ALA A 143 10.97 44.20 -29.08
C ALA A 143 9.68 44.81 -29.66
N THR A 144 8.56 44.08 -29.63
CA THR A 144 7.26 44.59 -30.11
C THR A 144 6.80 45.82 -29.32
N THR A 145 7.01 45.82 -28.00
CA THR A 145 6.69 46.95 -27.13
C THR A 145 7.58 48.15 -27.43
N ALA A 146 8.88 47.93 -27.66
CA ALA A 146 9.83 48.97 -28.05
C ALA A 146 9.48 49.59 -29.42
N ALA A 147 9.10 48.77 -30.40
CA ALA A 147 8.68 49.21 -31.73
C ALA A 147 7.40 50.08 -31.73
N ARG A 148 6.61 50.05 -30.65
CA ARG A 148 5.42 50.90 -30.48
C ARG A 148 5.70 52.24 -29.81
N GLN A 149 6.93 52.48 -29.33
CA GLN A 149 7.29 53.73 -28.66
C GLN A 149 7.46 54.89 -29.66
N PRO A 150 7.09 56.14 -29.30
CA PRO A 150 7.29 57.31 -30.15
C PRO A 150 8.77 57.50 -30.53
N GLY A 151 9.06 57.71 -31.81
CA GLY A 151 10.42 57.91 -32.33
C GLY A 151 11.17 56.64 -32.77
N SER A 152 10.59 55.45 -32.59
CA SER A 152 11.20 54.16 -32.99
C SER A 152 11.08 53.83 -34.49
N GLY A 153 10.24 54.55 -35.23
CA GLY A 153 9.97 54.26 -36.65
C GLY A 153 9.16 52.98 -36.90
N GLY A 154 8.58 52.36 -35.87
CA GLY A 154 7.77 51.14 -36.00
C GLY A 154 8.57 49.84 -36.05
N THR A 155 9.88 49.90 -35.77
CA THR A 155 10.79 48.74 -35.84
C THR A 155 11.61 48.60 -34.56
N ALA A 156 11.88 47.36 -34.15
CA ALA A 156 12.81 47.05 -33.08
C ALA A 156 13.49 45.70 -33.36
N THR A 157 14.72 45.53 -32.88
CA THR A 157 15.49 44.30 -33.02
C THR A 157 15.23 43.40 -31.82
N VAL A 158 14.91 42.13 -32.08
CA VAL A 158 14.83 41.09 -31.05
C VAL A 158 16.25 40.78 -30.56
N ASP A 159 16.43 40.65 -29.25
CA ASP A 159 17.73 40.34 -28.65
C ASP A 159 18.29 39.01 -29.23
N PRO A 160 19.44 39.04 -29.94
CA PRO A 160 20.02 37.83 -30.49
C PRO A 160 20.47 36.83 -29.42
N ALA A 161 20.68 37.25 -28.17
CA ALA A 161 21.04 36.36 -27.06
C ALA A 161 19.98 35.29 -26.82
N ALA A 162 18.68 35.62 -26.92
CA ALA A 162 17.60 34.66 -26.74
C ALA A 162 17.63 33.54 -27.81
N GLY A 163 17.92 33.90 -29.07
CA GLY A 163 18.08 32.92 -30.15
C GLY A 163 19.32 32.03 -29.98
N GLN A 164 20.40 32.58 -29.42
CA GLN A 164 21.61 31.82 -29.09
C GLN A 164 21.36 30.84 -27.94
N SER A 165 20.67 31.28 -26.87
CA SER A 165 20.25 30.41 -25.76
C SER A 165 19.37 29.26 -26.24
N LEU A 166 18.42 29.53 -27.15
CA LEU A 166 17.58 28.49 -27.73
C LEU A 166 18.40 27.45 -28.52
N THR A 167 19.34 27.91 -29.34
CA THR A 167 20.21 27.03 -30.12
C THR A 167 21.10 26.17 -29.21
N ALA A 168 21.64 26.77 -28.14
CA ALA A 168 22.43 26.05 -27.15
C ALA A 168 21.60 24.97 -26.43
N ALA A 169 20.40 25.31 -25.96
CA ALA A 169 19.51 24.36 -25.29
C ALA A 169 19.07 23.20 -26.21
N GLN A 170 18.89 23.45 -27.50
CA GLN A 170 18.61 22.41 -28.49
C GLN A 170 19.80 21.45 -28.65
N ASN A 171 21.01 21.99 -28.77
CA ASN A 171 22.23 21.17 -28.85
C ASN A 171 22.45 20.33 -27.59
N ASP A 172 22.20 20.91 -26.41
CA ASP A 172 22.31 20.22 -25.13
C ASP A 172 21.28 19.08 -25.02
N LEU A 173 20.05 19.31 -25.49
CA LEU A 173 19.04 18.25 -25.56
C LEU A 173 19.48 17.13 -26.49
N ASP A 174 19.96 17.44 -27.70
CA ASP A 174 20.40 16.44 -28.66
C ASP A 174 21.58 15.61 -28.12
N ALA A 175 22.54 16.28 -27.46
CA ALA A 175 23.65 15.61 -26.78
C ALA A 175 23.18 14.70 -25.63
N ALA A 176 22.25 15.18 -24.79
CA ALA A 176 21.69 14.39 -23.70
C ALA A 176 20.90 13.18 -24.23
N GLU A 177 20.13 13.34 -25.30
CA GLU A 177 19.40 12.24 -25.93
C GLU A 177 20.35 11.20 -26.53
N LEU A 178 21.42 11.63 -27.20
CA LEU A 178 22.44 10.73 -27.75
C LEU A 178 23.16 9.95 -26.63
N ALA A 179 23.60 10.64 -25.58
CA ALA A 179 24.24 10.02 -24.42
C ALA A 179 23.31 9.01 -23.75
N SER A 180 22.03 9.38 -23.58
CA SER A 180 21.02 8.47 -23.05
C SER A 180 20.84 7.26 -23.95
N ARG A 181 20.71 7.40 -25.28
CA ARG A 181 20.58 6.28 -26.22
C ARG A 181 21.79 5.33 -26.17
N GLY A 182 23.01 5.87 -26.11
CA GLY A 182 24.24 5.09 -26.00
C GLY A 182 24.42 4.38 -24.64
N THR A 183 23.70 4.82 -23.61
CA THR A 183 23.77 4.20 -22.28
C THR A 183 22.90 2.95 -22.22
N ALA A 184 23.51 1.80 -21.91
CA ALA A 184 22.82 0.53 -21.71
C ALA A 184 21.74 0.63 -20.61
N SER A 185 20.58 0.02 -20.84
CA SER A 185 19.45 0.08 -19.88
C SER A 185 19.67 -0.82 -18.66
N HIS A 186 20.35 -1.94 -18.85
CA HIS A 186 20.69 -2.90 -17.81
C HIS A 186 22.16 -3.26 -17.91
N LEU A 187 22.72 -3.65 -16.77
CA LEU A 187 24.07 -4.18 -16.66
C LEU A 187 24.04 -5.43 -15.77
N PRO A 188 25.00 -6.36 -15.92
CA PRO A 188 25.21 -7.42 -14.95
C PRO A 188 25.34 -6.84 -13.54
N ILE A 189 24.75 -7.48 -12.54
CA ILE A 189 24.84 -6.99 -11.16
C ILE A 189 26.28 -6.93 -10.67
N SER A 190 27.16 -7.81 -11.15
CA SER A 190 28.59 -7.77 -10.84
C SER A 190 29.25 -6.43 -11.22
N ALA A 191 28.78 -5.75 -12.26
CA ALA A 191 29.28 -4.43 -12.68
C ALA A 191 28.69 -3.27 -11.86
N VAL A 192 27.48 -3.43 -11.31
CA VAL A 192 26.79 -2.37 -10.54
C VAL A 192 27.07 -2.49 -9.05
N ARG A 193 27.08 -3.72 -8.52
CA ARG A 193 27.29 -4.07 -7.12
C ARG A 193 28.10 -5.37 -7.04
N PRO A 194 29.44 -5.29 -7.16
CA PRO A 194 30.32 -6.45 -7.01
C PRO A 194 30.10 -7.15 -5.67
N GLY A 195 30.08 -8.49 -5.67
CA GLY A 195 29.89 -9.28 -4.46
C GLY A 195 28.48 -9.19 -3.85
N SER A 196 27.46 -8.85 -4.65
CA SER A 196 26.06 -8.88 -4.22
C SER A 196 25.70 -10.25 -3.63
N ARG A 197 24.94 -10.23 -2.53
CA ARG A 197 24.45 -11.41 -1.82
C ARG A 197 22.93 -11.30 -1.66
N LEU A 198 22.27 -12.44 -1.78
CA LEU A 198 20.83 -12.60 -1.56
C LEU A 198 20.60 -13.20 -0.19
N LEU A 199 19.74 -12.57 0.60
CA LEU A 199 19.28 -13.17 1.85
C LEU A 199 18.44 -14.41 1.57
N GLU A 200 18.57 -15.40 2.42
CA GLU A 200 17.75 -16.60 2.38
C GLU A 200 16.27 -16.26 2.69
N THR A 201 15.36 -16.63 1.79
CA THR A 201 13.95 -16.18 1.84
C THR A 201 12.99 -17.18 2.44
N GLU A 202 13.28 -18.47 2.43
CA GLU A 202 12.39 -19.53 2.89
C GLU A 202 12.07 -19.38 4.38
N ARG A 203 13.08 -19.12 5.22
CA ARG A 203 12.87 -18.87 6.65
C ARG A 203 12.02 -17.63 6.87
N LYS A 204 12.29 -16.56 6.09
CA LYS A 204 11.49 -15.33 6.17
C LYS A 204 10.02 -15.59 5.82
N LEU A 205 9.77 -16.35 4.76
CA LEU A 205 8.42 -16.73 4.32
C LEU A 205 7.70 -17.58 5.38
N LEU A 206 8.38 -18.59 5.93
CA LEU A 206 7.81 -19.45 6.97
C LEU A 206 7.47 -18.64 8.23
N THR A 207 8.41 -17.81 8.72
CA THR A 207 8.16 -16.97 9.90
C THR A 207 7.07 -15.93 9.63
N HIS A 208 6.98 -15.38 8.42
CA HIS A 208 5.87 -14.51 8.02
C HIS A 208 4.51 -15.22 8.03
N ALA A 209 4.44 -16.45 7.55
CA ALA A 209 3.21 -17.24 7.60
C ALA A 209 2.74 -17.45 9.06
N ILE A 210 3.66 -17.78 9.96
CA ILE A 210 3.36 -17.95 11.39
C ILE A 210 2.87 -16.62 12.00
N ARG A 211 3.58 -15.51 11.76
CA ARG A 211 3.22 -14.19 12.28
C ARG A 211 1.87 -13.71 11.76
N LEU A 212 1.59 -13.93 10.48
CA LEU A 212 0.31 -13.57 9.88
C LEU A 212 -0.83 -14.43 10.44
N SER A 213 -0.59 -15.73 10.64
CA SER A 213 -1.55 -16.62 11.30
C SER A 213 -1.85 -16.15 12.73
N ALA A 214 -0.83 -15.84 13.52
CA ALA A 214 -0.99 -15.34 14.88
C ALA A 214 -1.75 -14.00 14.92
N TYR A 215 -1.43 -13.08 14.01
CA TYR A 215 -2.18 -11.82 13.86
C TYR A 215 -3.66 -12.06 13.53
N ASN A 216 -3.95 -12.97 12.61
CA ASN A 216 -5.32 -13.30 12.22
C ASN A 216 -6.09 -13.92 13.39
N SER A 217 -5.46 -14.83 14.14
CA SER A 217 -6.03 -15.42 15.35
C SER A 217 -6.31 -14.37 16.42
N GLU A 218 -5.37 -13.47 16.71
CA GLU A 218 -5.60 -12.38 17.65
C GLU A 218 -6.73 -11.45 17.18
N ASN A 219 -6.80 -11.15 15.88
CA ASN A 219 -7.87 -10.32 15.33
C ASN A 219 -9.25 -11.00 15.43
N ALA A 220 -9.32 -12.32 15.26
CA ALA A 220 -10.54 -13.09 15.47
C ALA A 220 -10.96 -13.08 16.95
N LEU A 221 -10.02 -13.35 17.86
CA LEU A 221 -10.25 -13.26 19.31
C LEU A 221 -10.70 -11.85 19.73
N ALA A 222 -10.11 -10.80 19.14
CA ALA A 222 -10.46 -9.42 19.47
C ALA A 222 -11.91 -9.12 19.08
N ARG A 223 -12.40 -9.69 17.97
CA ARG A 223 -13.80 -9.58 17.58
C ARG A 223 -14.74 -10.30 18.56
N LEU A 224 -14.39 -11.50 19.00
CA LEU A 224 -15.17 -12.26 19.99
C LEU A 224 -15.20 -11.55 21.36
N LEU A 225 -14.09 -10.91 21.73
CA LEU A 225 -13.97 -10.21 23.01
C LEU A 225 -14.77 -8.89 23.06
N ARG A 226 -14.92 -8.19 21.93
CA ARG A 226 -15.50 -6.84 21.85
C ARG A 226 -16.86 -6.71 22.52
N PRO A 227 -17.86 -7.58 22.27
CA PRO A 227 -19.18 -7.48 22.90
C PRO A 227 -19.15 -7.59 24.44
N HIS A 228 -18.14 -8.26 24.98
CA HIS A 228 -18.01 -8.53 26.42
C HIS A 228 -17.17 -7.52 27.18
N TYR A 229 -16.58 -6.56 26.47
CA TYR A 229 -15.70 -5.56 27.06
C TYR A 229 -16.15 -4.15 26.70
N PRO A 230 -16.55 -3.30 27.67
CA PRO A 230 -17.01 -1.94 27.38
C PRO A 230 -16.01 -1.07 26.60
N ARG A 231 -14.71 -1.39 26.71
CA ARG A 231 -13.63 -0.74 25.97
C ARG A 231 -13.12 -1.60 24.81
N GLY A 232 -13.94 -2.51 24.30
CA GLY A 232 -13.57 -3.50 23.29
C GLY A 232 -13.05 -2.90 21.99
N ASP A 233 -13.61 -1.78 21.55
CA ASP A 233 -13.16 -1.13 20.32
C ASP A 233 -11.76 -0.50 20.46
N ASP A 234 -11.41 -0.04 21.67
CA ASP A 234 -10.16 0.65 21.96
C ASP A 234 -9.06 -0.28 22.50
N GLU A 235 -9.44 -1.20 23.39
CA GLU A 235 -8.52 -1.93 24.28
C GLU A 235 -8.56 -3.46 24.10
N ALA A 236 -9.40 -4.04 23.22
CA ALA A 236 -9.51 -5.50 23.10
C ALA A 236 -8.16 -6.18 22.80
N ARG A 237 -7.37 -5.62 21.88
CA ARG A 237 -6.04 -6.16 21.56
C ARG A 237 -5.05 -6.02 22.70
N ALA A 238 -5.13 -4.92 23.47
CA ALA A 238 -4.31 -4.75 24.65
C ALA A 238 -4.65 -5.79 25.73
N LEU A 239 -5.94 -6.05 25.93
CA LEU A 239 -6.41 -7.09 26.85
C LEU A 239 -6.01 -8.50 26.40
N LEU A 240 -6.06 -8.80 25.10
CA LEU A 240 -5.57 -10.10 24.60
C LEU A 240 -4.08 -10.29 24.81
N ARG A 241 -3.27 -9.25 24.57
CA ARG A 241 -1.83 -9.32 24.86
C ARG A 241 -1.55 -9.56 26.34
N GLU A 242 -2.31 -8.93 27.23
CA GLU A 242 -2.26 -9.25 28.66
C GLU A 242 -2.60 -10.73 28.89
N ALA A 243 -3.73 -11.19 28.34
CA ALA A 243 -4.21 -12.56 28.49
C ALA A 243 -3.20 -13.63 28.04
N PHE A 244 -2.48 -13.39 26.93
CA PHE A 244 -1.44 -14.30 26.43
C PHE A 244 -0.22 -14.42 27.36
N THR A 245 -0.08 -13.50 28.32
CA THR A 245 1.00 -13.49 29.30
C THR A 245 0.52 -13.81 30.72
N LEU A 246 -0.78 -14.04 30.92
CA LEU A 246 -1.31 -14.43 32.21
C LEU A 246 -0.82 -15.85 32.56
N PRO A 247 -0.35 -16.07 33.81
CA PRO A 247 -0.16 -17.40 34.32
C PRO A 247 -1.48 -18.17 34.35
N GLY A 248 -1.39 -19.49 34.46
CA GLY A 248 -2.56 -20.34 34.56
C GLY A 248 -2.19 -21.79 34.78
N ASP A 249 -3.21 -22.62 34.94
CA ASP A 249 -3.06 -24.05 35.11
C ASP A 249 -3.55 -24.79 33.86
N LEU A 250 -2.84 -25.85 33.48
CA LEU A 250 -3.30 -26.85 32.52
C LEU A 250 -3.62 -28.14 33.27
N GLN A 251 -4.85 -28.62 33.16
CA GLN A 251 -5.31 -29.82 33.86
C GLN A 251 -6.13 -30.70 32.93
N ILE A 252 -5.75 -31.96 32.80
CA ILE A 252 -6.55 -32.95 32.08
C ILE A 252 -7.49 -33.62 33.08
N THR A 253 -8.79 -33.58 32.79
CA THR A 253 -9.83 -34.26 33.57
C THR A 253 -10.71 -35.02 32.60
N GLY A 254 -10.65 -36.36 32.63
CA GLY A 254 -11.34 -37.19 31.66
C GLY A 254 -10.80 -36.96 30.25
N ASP A 255 -11.68 -36.59 29.32
CA ASP A 255 -11.41 -36.27 27.92
C ASP A 255 -11.26 -34.75 27.67
N THR A 256 -11.10 -33.95 28.73
CA THR A 256 -11.08 -32.48 28.62
C THR A 256 -9.75 -31.91 29.11
N LEU A 257 -9.09 -31.10 28.28
CA LEU A 257 -7.96 -30.26 28.66
C LEU A 257 -8.49 -28.90 29.16
N ASN A 258 -8.42 -28.70 30.48
CA ASN A 258 -8.83 -27.47 31.14
C ASN A 258 -7.67 -26.47 31.12
N VAL A 259 -7.89 -25.33 30.47
CA VAL A 259 -7.00 -24.16 30.47
C VAL A 259 -7.58 -23.12 31.43
N ARG A 260 -6.91 -22.91 32.57
CA ARG A 260 -7.39 -22.04 33.66
C ARG A 260 -6.49 -20.83 33.83
N LEU A 261 -6.87 -19.71 33.25
CA LEU A 261 -6.12 -18.45 33.37
C LEU A 261 -6.28 -17.86 34.78
N ASP A 262 -5.21 -17.29 35.32
CA ASP A 262 -5.27 -16.44 36.49
C ASP A 262 -6.09 -15.16 36.21
N PRO A 263 -6.62 -14.49 37.23
CA PRO A 263 -7.34 -13.22 37.04
C PRO A 263 -6.43 -12.16 36.42
N ALA A 264 -6.97 -11.37 35.49
CA ALA A 264 -6.29 -10.22 34.91
C ALA A 264 -6.11 -9.08 35.93
N SER A 265 -5.33 -8.06 35.54
CA SER A 265 -4.99 -6.89 36.35
C SER A 265 -6.18 -6.11 36.92
N ALA A 266 -7.38 -6.28 36.36
CA ALA A 266 -8.59 -5.62 36.84
C ALA A 266 -9.82 -6.55 36.75
N PRO A 267 -10.78 -6.49 37.71
CA PRO A 267 -11.98 -7.34 37.68
C PRO A 267 -12.78 -7.26 36.38
N ARG A 268 -12.90 -6.05 35.80
CA ARG A 268 -13.57 -5.85 34.51
C ARG A 268 -12.92 -6.61 33.35
N ARG A 269 -11.58 -6.77 33.40
CA ARG A 269 -10.79 -7.49 32.40
C ARG A 269 -10.97 -9.00 32.56
N SER A 270 -10.90 -9.49 33.81
CA SER A 270 -11.18 -10.90 34.13
C SER A 270 -12.59 -11.30 33.71
N LYS A 271 -13.60 -10.45 33.94
CA LYS A 271 -14.98 -10.69 33.50
C LYS A 271 -15.10 -10.83 31.98
N ALA A 272 -14.45 -9.93 31.24
CA ALA A 272 -14.44 -9.99 29.77
C ALA A 272 -13.72 -11.24 29.24
N LEU A 273 -12.57 -11.60 29.84
CA LEU A 273 -11.85 -12.82 29.49
C LEU A 273 -12.63 -14.09 29.84
N ALA A 274 -13.37 -14.09 30.95
CA ALA A 274 -14.23 -15.22 31.31
C ALA A 274 -15.35 -15.43 30.28
N ALA A 275 -15.95 -14.35 29.76
CA ALA A 275 -16.94 -14.44 28.69
C ALA A 275 -16.32 -14.94 27.37
N LEU A 276 -15.13 -14.45 27.01
CA LEU A 276 -14.37 -14.99 25.86
C LEU A 276 -14.04 -16.48 26.04
N CYS A 277 -13.64 -16.90 27.24
CA CYS A 277 -13.38 -18.30 27.55
C CYS A 277 -14.62 -19.18 27.38
N ALA A 278 -15.81 -18.69 27.73
CA ALA A 278 -17.07 -19.38 27.49
C ALA A 278 -17.29 -19.59 25.99
N GLU A 279 -17.19 -18.53 25.17
CA GLU A 279 -17.34 -18.66 23.72
C GLU A 279 -16.34 -19.63 23.10
N LEU A 280 -15.09 -19.63 23.56
CA LEU A 280 -14.07 -20.57 23.09
C LEU A 280 -14.38 -22.02 23.52
N THR A 281 -14.90 -22.21 24.72
CA THR A 281 -15.30 -23.55 25.22
C THR A 281 -16.49 -24.09 24.44
N ASP A 282 -17.46 -23.24 24.11
CA ASP A 282 -18.67 -23.61 23.34
C ASP A 282 -18.34 -24.09 21.92
N THR A 283 -17.16 -23.78 21.39
CA THR A 283 -16.72 -24.31 20.10
C THR A 283 -16.42 -25.81 20.12
N GLN A 284 -16.29 -26.43 21.30
CA GLN A 284 -15.90 -27.83 21.48
C GLN A 284 -14.63 -28.19 20.69
N THR A 285 -13.68 -27.24 20.62
CA THR A 285 -12.45 -27.43 19.85
C THR A 285 -11.64 -28.59 20.42
N ARG A 286 -11.26 -29.53 19.55
CA ARG A 286 -10.34 -30.61 19.88
C ARG A 286 -8.90 -30.13 19.85
N TYR A 287 -8.11 -30.51 20.84
CA TYR A 287 -6.68 -30.23 20.84
C TYR A 287 -6.01 -31.07 19.73
N PRO A 288 -5.15 -30.45 18.88
CA PRO A 288 -4.56 -31.13 17.73
C PRO A 288 -3.90 -32.46 18.09
N ASP A 289 -4.06 -33.46 17.22
CA ASP A 289 -3.51 -34.81 17.36
C ASP A 289 -3.96 -35.58 18.63
N THR A 290 -5.08 -35.17 19.26
CA THR A 290 -5.66 -35.84 20.44
C THR A 290 -7.19 -35.88 20.38
N GLU A 291 -7.79 -36.68 21.27
CA GLU A 291 -9.24 -36.68 21.52
C GLU A 291 -9.66 -35.70 22.63
N LEU A 292 -8.74 -34.86 23.13
CA LEU A 292 -9.04 -33.94 24.24
C LEU A 292 -9.85 -32.74 23.74
N THR A 293 -10.96 -32.44 24.40
CA THR A 293 -11.73 -31.22 24.18
C THR A 293 -11.15 -30.08 25.02
N LEU A 294 -11.01 -28.89 24.44
CA LEU A 294 -10.49 -27.71 25.14
C LEU A 294 -11.60 -27.01 25.91
N ALA A 295 -11.37 -26.79 27.21
CA ALA A 295 -12.23 -25.98 28.06
C ALA A 295 -11.44 -24.84 28.70
N TYR A 296 -11.87 -23.60 28.45
CA TYR A 296 -11.21 -22.40 28.93
C TYR A 296 -11.97 -21.79 30.12
N SER A 297 -11.23 -21.26 31.10
CA SER A 297 -11.84 -20.52 32.22
C SER A 297 -10.87 -19.52 32.84
N VAL A 298 -11.41 -18.58 33.59
CA VAL A 298 -10.64 -17.66 34.45
C VAL A 298 -10.89 -18.02 35.90
N LYS A 299 -9.85 -18.13 36.73
CA LYS A 299 -9.99 -18.44 38.17
C LYS A 299 -10.89 -17.39 38.85
N GLY A 300 -11.70 -17.85 39.81
CA GLY A 300 -12.67 -17.00 40.51
C GLY A 300 -13.90 -16.59 39.70
N HIS A 301 -14.06 -17.09 38.47
CA HIS A 301 -15.27 -16.90 37.65
C HIS A 301 -16.00 -18.23 37.47
N PRO A 302 -17.34 -18.22 37.40
CA PRO A 302 -18.11 -19.44 37.19
C PRO A 302 -17.73 -20.07 35.84
N ARG A 303 -17.60 -21.40 35.82
CA ARG A 303 -17.50 -22.15 34.56
C ARG A 303 -18.89 -22.21 33.95
N VAL A 304 -18.99 -21.88 32.67
CA VAL A 304 -20.20 -22.18 31.90
C VAL A 304 -20.18 -23.69 31.66
N ALA A 305 -21.29 -24.34 32.00
CA ALA A 305 -21.46 -25.80 31.93
C ALA A 305 -21.91 -26.23 30.54
#